data_AF-A0A7W0R2H9-F1
#
_entry.id   AF-A0A7W0R2H9-F1
#
_cell.length_a   1.000
_cell.length_b   1.000
_cell.length_c   1.000
_cell.angle_alpha   90.00
_cell.angle_beta   90.00
_cell.angle_gamma   90.00
#
_symmetry.space_group_name_H-M   'P 1'
#
loop_
_entity.id
_entity.type
_entity.pdbx_description
1 polymer ?
#
loop_
_entity_poly.entity_id
_entity_poly.type
_entity_poly.pdbx_seq_one_letter_code
_entity_poly.pdbx_strand_id
1 'polypeptide(L)'
;VSMSFALKTGSSEAVQGSFPALFIFLFLSSAFFPRELMTGWFQDVATMNPLSHLIESARHLVIGGWDTGEWLTGLGIAAIIFALGILVSGRALAGRLAESA
;
A
#
# COMPACT_ATOMS: atom_id res chain seq x y z
N VAL A 1 -3.94 -5.89 -7.31
CA VAL A 1 -4.90 -6.13 -6.20
C VAL A 1 -6.35 -5.99 -6.68
N SER A 2 -6.76 -4.83 -7.18
CA SER A 2 -8.14 -4.61 -7.65
C SER A 2 -8.53 -5.56 -8.80
N MET A 3 -7.60 -5.85 -9.72
CA MET A 3 -7.78 -6.87 -10.76
C MET A 3 -7.90 -8.29 -10.21
N SER A 4 -7.19 -8.62 -9.13
CA SER A 4 -7.29 -9.91 -8.44
C SER A 4 -8.65 -10.09 -7.76
N PHE A 5 -9.15 -9.02 -7.13
CA PHE A 5 -10.51 -8.97 -6.57
C PHE A 5 -11.56 -9.11 -7.68
N ALA A 6 -11.42 -8.37 -8.78
CA ALA A 6 -12.30 -8.45 -9.95
C ALA A 6 -12.43 -9.89 -10.48
N LEU A 7 -11.28 -10.56 -10.59
CA LEU A 7 -11.21 -11.92 -11.11
C LEU A 7 -11.80 -12.94 -10.13
N LYS A 8 -11.68 -12.74 -8.82
CA LYS A 8 -12.26 -13.65 -7.80
C LYS A 8 -13.76 -13.42 -7.54
N THR A 9 -14.26 -12.19 -7.61
CA THR A 9 -15.67 -11.88 -7.29
C THR A 9 -16.57 -11.79 -8.51
N GLY A 10 -16.01 -11.61 -9.72
CA GLY A 10 -16.77 -11.50 -10.97
C GLY A 10 -17.60 -10.21 -11.12
N SER A 11 -17.59 -9.31 -10.12
CA SER A 11 -18.36 -8.07 -10.10
C SER A 11 -17.43 -6.85 -10.08
N SER A 12 -17.65 -5.92 -11.01
CA SER A 12 -16.98 -4.62 -11.09
C SER A 12 -17.25 -3.75 -9.85
N GLU A 13 -18.40 -3.93 -9.18
CA GLU A 13 -18.74 -3.21 -7.94
C GLU A 13 -17.78 -3.56 -6.80
N ALA A 14 -17.36 -4.82 -6.66
CA ALA A 14 -16.40 -5.23 -5.62
C ALA A 14 -14.99 -4.61 -5.82
N VAL A 15 -14.65 -4.32 -7.08
CA VAL A 15 -13.39 -3.66 -7.46
C VAL A 15 -13.43 -2.18 -7.13
N GLN A 16 -14.57 -1.51 -7.36
CA GLN A 16 -14.75 -0.13 -6.94
C GLN A 16 -14.82 0.00 -5.41
N GLY A 17 -15.45 -0.97 -4.74
CA GLY A 17 -15.56 -1.03 -3.28
C GLY A 17 -14.23 -1.24 -2.54
N SER A 18 -13.14 -1.59 -3.23
CA SER A 18 -11.82 -1.73 -2.61
C SER A 18 -11.04 -0.41 -2.56
N PHE A 19 -11.44 0.62 -3.31
CA PHE A 19 -10.80 1.93 -3.28
C PHE A 19 -10.92 2.66 -1.93
N PRO A 20 -12.10 2.67 -1.25
CA PRO A 20 -12.23 3.24 0.10
C PRO A 20 -11.22 2.71 1.13
N ALA A 21 -10.77 1.46 1.00
CA ALA A 21 -9.76 0.90 1.89
C ALA A 21 -8.44 1.70 1.83
N LEU A 22 -8.05 2.19 0.65
CA LEU A 22 -6.86 3.03 0.50
C LEU A 22 -6.93 4.26 1.40
N PHE A 23 -8.10 4.91 1.49
CA PHE A 23 -8.26 6.08 2.36
C PHE A 23 -8.16 5.71 3.83
N ILE A 24 -8.68 4.56 4.25
CA ILE A 24 -8.51 4.09 5.63
C ILE A 24 -7.02 3.96 5.96
N PHE A 25 -6.24 3.32 5.08
CA PHE A 25 -4.79 3.26 5.26
C PHE A 25 -4.14 4.63 5.21
N LEU A 26 -4.61 5.55 4.36
CA LEU A 26 -4.05 6.90 4.28
C LEU A 26 -4.30 7.70 5.57
N PHE A 27 -5.50 7.64 6.13
CA PHE A 27 -5.85 8.31 7.39
C PHE A 27 -5.14 7.70 8.60
N LEU A 28 -4.89 6.40 8.59
CA LEU A 28 -4.12 5.69 9.61
C LEU A 28 -2.59 5.74 9.36
N SER A 29 -2.11 6.65 8.50
CA SER A 29 -0.69 6.82 8.19
C SER A 29 -0.15 8.14 8.72
N SER A 30 1.16 8.38 8.54
CA SER A 30 1.78 9.67 8.83
C SER A 30 1.46 10.80 7.81
N ALA A 31 0.45 10.62 6.95
CA ALA A 31 0.00 11.64 5.99
C ALA A 31 -0.34 12.98 6.63
N PHE A 32 -1.08 12.96 7.74
CA PHE A 32 -1.64 14.15 8.37
C PHE A 32 -0.80 14.67 9.53
N PHE A 33 -0.13 13.76 10.22
CA PHE A 33 0.71 14.09 11.37
C PHE A 33 2.03 13.32 11.26
N PRO A 34 3.17 13.96 11.58
CA PRO A 34 4.43 13.25 11.80
C PRO A 34 4.26 12.13 12.84
N ARG A 35 4.92 10.99 12.60
CA ARG A 35 4.77 9.78 13.42
C ARG A 35 5.25 10.01 14.86
N GLU A 36 6.22 10.89 15.03
CA GLU A 36 6.85 11.27 16.29
C GLU A 36 5.90 12.04 17.22
N LEU A 37 4.83 12.61 16.66
CA LEU A 37 3.79 13.33 17.41
C LEU A 37 2.60 12.45 17.77
N MET A 38 2.55 11.22 17.28
CA MET A 38 1.52 10.23 17.61
C MET A 38 1.91 9.49 18.89
N THR A 39 0.90 9.00 19.62
CA THR A 39 1.12 8.21 20.84
C THR A 39 0.16 7.03 20.93
N GLY A 40 0.62 5.94 21.56
CA GLY A 40 -0.20 4.75 21.81
C GLY A 40 -0.55 3.99 20.53
N TRP A 41 -1.72 3.35 20.51
CA TRP A 41 -2.13 2.45 19.43
C TRP A 41 -2.11 3.08 18.03
N PHE A 42 -2.37 4.39 17.94
CA PHE A 42 -2.37 5.09 16.64
C PHE A 42 -0.96 5.17 16.05
N GLN A 43 0.05 5.38 16.89
CA GLN A 43 1.45 5.34 16.49
C GLN A 43 1.85 3.93 16.06
N ASP A 44 1.38 2.89 16.75
CA ASP A 44 1.65 1.49 16.39
C ASP A 44 1.08 1.16 15.00
N VAL A 45 -0.18 1.53 14.74
CA VAL A 45 -0.82 1.33 13.44
C VAL A 45 -0.11 2.10 12.34
N ALA A 46 0.20 3.38 12.57
CA ALA A 46 0.96 4.18 11.62
C ALA A 46 2.36 3.61 11.37
N THR A 47 2.97 2.96 12.36
CA THR A 47 4.29 2.34 12.25
C THR A 47 4.29 1.10 11.35
N MET A 48 3.24 0.28 11.43
CA MET A 48 3.09 -0.91 10.58
C MET A 48 2.57 -0.60 9.18
N ASN A 49 2.03 0.60 8.97
CA ASN A 49 1.39 0.99 7.74
C ASN A 49 2.42 1.32 6.65
N PRO A 50 2.44 0.59 5.52
CA PRO A 50 3.41 0.83 4.46
C PRO A 50 3.27 2.22 3.81
N LEU A 51 2.07 2.82 3.85
CA LEU A 51 1.88 4.18 3.34
C LEU A 51 2.65 5.21 4.15
N SER A 52 2.82 5.02 5.46
CA SER A 52 3.60 5.94 6.29
C SER A 52 5.04 6.06 5.82
N HIS A 53 5.67 4.94 5.45
CA HIS A 53 7.05 4.93 4.95
C HIS A 53 7.19 5.64 3.59
N LEU A 54 6.21 5.46 2.69
CA LEU A 54 6.21 6.17 1.41
C LEU A 54 6.09 7.68 1.60
N ILE A 55 5.22 8.10 2.52
CA ILE A 55 4.97 9.52 2.81
C ILE A 55 6.18 10.13 3.53
N GLU A 56 6.76 9.44 4.51
CA GLU A 56 7.96 9.89 5.21
C GLU A 56 9.14 10.06 4.25
N SER A 57 9.37 9.09 3.38
CA SER A 57 10.40 9.18 2.34
C SER A 57 10.17 10.41 1.43
N ALA A 58 8.95 10.59 0.93
CA ALA A 58 8.61 11.75 0.10
C ALA A 58 8.76 13.07 0.87
N ARG A 59 8.34 13.11 2.14
CA ARG A 59 8.44 14.28 3.01
C ARG A 59 9.90 14.65 3.27
N HIS A 60 10.76 13.67 3.54
CA HIS A 60 12.19 13.88 3.71
C HIS A 60 12.80 14.49 2.45
N LEU A 61 12.49 13.97 1.26
CA LEU A 61 12.99 14.53 0.01
C LEU A 61 12.59 16.00 -0.21
N VAL A 62 11.38 16.37 0.20
CA VAL A 62 10.85 17.73 0.01
C VAL A 62 11.36 18.71 1.07
N ILE A 63 11.40 18.29 2.34
CA ILE A 63 11.65 19.17 3.50
C ILE A 63 13.05 18.98 4.08
N GLY A 64 13.47 17.72 4.27
CA GLY A 64 14.75 17.36 4.88
C GLY A 64 15.93 17.35 3.89
N GLY A 65 15.65 17.36 2.59
CA GLY A 65 16.65 17.23 1.53
C GLY A 65 16.93 15.78 1.15
N TRP A 66 18.01 15.58 0.41
CA TRP A 66 18.33 14.25 -0.13
C TRP A 66 18.99 13.36 0.93
N ASP A 67 18.23 12.39 1.43
CA ASP A 67 18.74 11.29 2.25
C ASP A 67 18.58 9.97 1.49
N THR A 68 19.70 9.30 1.21
CA THR A 68 19.70 8.04 0.45
C THR A 68 19.06 6.87 1.20
N GLY A 69 19.13 6.84 2.53
CA GLY A 69 18.57 5.77 3.35
C GLY A 69 17.04 5.83 3.38
N GLU A 70 16.49 7.02 3.61
CA GLU A 70 15.04 7.26 3.57
C GLU A 70 14.47 7.04 2.16
N TRP A 71 15.22 7.47 1.13
CA TRP A 71 14.85 7.23 -0.26
C TRP A 71 14.82 5.73 -0.59
N LEU A 72 15.85 4.97 -0.22
CA LEU A 72 15.91 3.52 -0.44
C LEU A 72 14.79 2.78 0.31
N THR A 73 14.44 3.25 1.51
CA THR A 73 13.33 2.67 2.30
C THR A 73 12.00 2.88 1.57
N GLY A 74 11.72 4.09 1.10
CA GLY A 74 10.53 4.38 0.30
C GLY A 74 10.47 3.56 -0.98
N LEU A 75 11.59 3.47 -1.71
CA LEU A 75 11.70 2.67 -2.92
C LEU A 75 11.49 1.17 -2.66
N GLY A 76 12.09 0.64 -1.59
CA GLY A 76 11.95 -0.76 -1.19
C GLY A 76 10.51 -1.12 -0.85
N ILE A 77 9.82 -0.28 -0.07
CA ILE A 77 8.39 -0.47 0.26
C ILE A 77 7.55 -0.45 -1.02
N ALA A 78 7.78 0.53 -1.91
CA ALA A 78 7.05 0.62 -3.18
C ALA A 78 7.26 -0.62 -4.06
N ALA A 79 8.50 -1.09 -4.17
CA ALA A 79 8.84 -2.29 -4.93
C ALA A 79 8.17 -3.55 -4.36
N ILE A 80 8.12 -3.69 -3.03
CA ILE A 80 7.42 -4.80 -2.36
C ILE A 80 5.92 -4.78 -2.66
N ILE A 81 5.26 -3.62 -2.52
CA ILE A 81 3.83 -3.47 -2.84
C ILE A 81 3.56 -3.85 -4.30
N PHE A 82 4.40 -3.37 -5.22
CA PHE A 82 4.29 -3.67 -6.64
C PHE A 82 4.43 -5.17 -6.92
N ALA A 83 5.49 -5.80 -6.40
CA ALA A 83 5.77 -7.22 -6.58
C ALA A 83 4.62 -8.09 -6.02
N LEU A 84 4.13 -7.78 -4.82
CA LEU A 84 2.99 -8.46 -4.22
C LEU A 84 1.71 -8.27 -5.06
N GLY A 85 1.48 -7.06 -5.56
CA GLY A 85 0.35 -6.75 -6.42
C GLY A 85 0.34 -7.58 -7.71
N ILE A 86 1.50 -7.72 -8.36
CA ILE A 86 1.69 -8.54 -9.56
C ILE A 86 1.51 -10.02 -9.24
N LEU A 87 2.14 -10.52 -8.17
CA LEU A 87 2.07 -11.92 -7.76
C LEU A 87 0.64 -12.36 -7.43
N VAL A 88 -0.10 -11.54 -6.67
CA VAL A 88 -1.50 -11.83 -6.32
C VAL A 88 -2.40 -11.79 -7.56
N SER A 89 -2.18 -10.84 -8.47
CA SER A 89 -2.94 -10.75 -9.73
C SER A 89 -2.63 -11.92 -10.66
N GLY A 90 -1.36 -12.30 -10.80
CA GLY A 90 -0.93 -13.44 -11.61
C GLY A 90 -1.48 -14.76 -11.08
N ARG A 91 -1.46 -14.97 -9.76
CA ARG A 91 -2.08 -16.16 -9.14
C ARG A 91 -3.59 -16.20 -9.32
N ALA A 92 -4.28 -15.07 -9.19
CA ALA A 92 -5.71 -15.00 -9.44
C ALA A 92 -6.04 -15.36 -10.90
N LEU A 93 -5.25 -14.87 -11.85
CA LEU A 93 -5.40 -15.20 -13.28
C LEU A 93 -5.15 -16.68 -13.56
N ALA A 94 -4.05 -17.24 -13.04
CA ALA A 94 -3.71 -18.66 -13.22
C ALA A 94 -4.80 -19.60 -12.68
N GLY A 95 -5.41 -19.26 -11.53
CA GLY A 95 -6.53 -20.03 -10.98
C GLY A 95 -7.74 -20.07 -11.91
N ARG A 96 -8.11 -18.94 -12.52
CA ARG A 96 -9.25 -18.91 -13.46
C ARG A 96 -9.00 -19.69 -14.74
N LEU A 97 -7.77 -19.66 -15.25
CA LEU A 97 -7.40 -20.41 -16.45
C LEU A 97 -7.45 -21.93 -16.22
N ALA A 98 -7.08 -22.40 -15.01
CA ALA A 98 -7.15 -23.81 -14.64
C ALA A 98 -8.59 -24.32 -14.47
N GLU A 99 -9.54 -23.46 -14.06
CA GLU A 99 -10.97 -23.81 -13.97
C GLU A 99 -11.67 -23.86 -15.34
N SER A 100 -11.07 -23.27 -16.38
CA SER A 100 -11.66 -23.15 -17.72
C SER A 100 -11.15 -24.20 -18.73
N ALA A 101 -10.23 -25.08 -18.31
CA ALA A 101 -9.60 -26.14 -19.10
C ALA A 101 -10.10 -27.52 -18.69
#